data_AF-F0GEP0-F1
#
_entry.id   AF-F0GEP0-F1
#
_cell.length_a   1.000
_cell.length_b   1.000
_cell.length_c   1.000
_cell.angle_alpha   90.00
_cell.angle_beta   90.00
_cell.angle_gamma   90.00
#
_symmetry.space_group_name_H-M   'P 1'
#
loop_
_entity.id
_entity.type
_entity.pdbx_description
1 polymer ?
#
loop_
_entity_poly.entity_id
_entity_poly.type
_entity_poly.pdbx_seq_one_letter_code
_entity_poly.pdbx_strand_id
1 'polypeptide(L)'
;GKTTLLRAVAGLEQPSDGRIQLDDRVFFDGAQRVDLPVEQRSLGLVFQSYALWPHRTVADNVGYGLKLRRVAPAEQKRRVQTALDQLGLGHLAERFPHQLSGGQQQRVAIARALVYNPPVILLDEPLSNLDAKLREEARAWLRELIVSLGLSALCVTHDQTEAMAMSDRILLLRNGRIEQEGTPAELYGAPRSLYTAEFMGSNNRIDARVAAIDGECVTLAGDGWEIRALARDTLAPGQDAQAVIRLERVQVADGPGANRLQAELVTSMYLGDRWEYLFHCGDMRLRAFGHVPRTAGKHWIEFPTNDCWAFAKAG
;
A
#
# COMPACT_ATOMS: atom_id res chain seq x y z
N GLY A 1 10.84 -4.59 -9.63
CA GLY A 1 10.39 -3.19 -9.67
C GLY A 1 10.63 -2.50 -8.35
N LYS A 2 9.70 -2.63 -7.38
CA LYS A 2 9.77 -1.91 -6.09
C LYS A 2 11.05 -2.16 -5.30
N THR A 3 11.38 -3.42 -5.01
CA THR A 3 12.59 -3.79 -4.25
C THR A 3 13.87 -3.37 -4.99
N THR A 4 13.93 -3.53 -6.31
CA THR A 4 15.02 -3.03 -7.16
C THR A 4 15.21 -1.52 -6.99
N LEU A 5 14.12 -0.74 -7.02
CA LEU A 5 14.18 0.71 -6.81
C LEU A 5 14.70 1.07 -5.41
N LEU A 6 14.21 0.42 -4.36
CA LEU A 6 14.68 0.65 -3.00
C LEU A 6 16.17 0.28 -2.85
N ARG A 7 16.60 -0.85 -3.43
CA ARG A 7 18.01 -1.27 -3.42
C ARG A 7 18.91 -0.33 -4.22
N ALA A 8 18.41 0.22 -5.32
CA ALA A 8 19.08 1.25 -6.10
C ALA A 8 19.28 2.54 -5.28
N VAL A 9 18.25 2.97 -4.54
CA VAL A 9 18.37 4.11 -3.61
C VAL A 9 19.37 3.81 -2.49
N ALA A 10 19.35 2.58 -1.95
CA ALA A 10 20.29 2.15 -0.92
C ALA A 10 21.75 2.01 -1.40
N GLY A 11 21.97 1.83 -2.70
CA GLY A 11 23.29 1.54 -3.29
C GLY A 11 23.67 0.06 -3.31
N LEU A 12 22.69 -0.83 -3.09
CA LEU A 12 22.86 -2.29 -3.16
C LEU A 12 22.73 -2.82 -4.58
N GLU A 13 22.15 -2.04 -5.47
CA GLU A 13 21.97 -2.35 -6.88
C GLU A 13 22.31 -1.11 -7.70
N GLN A 14 23.09 -1.27 -8.76
CA GLN A 14 23.53 -0.14 -9.58
C GLN A 14 22.46 0.21 -10.63
N PRO A 15 21.94 1.46 -10.67
CA PRO A 15 21.05 1.88 -11.75
C PRO A 15 21.77 1.87 -13.10
N SER A 16 21.04 1.61 -14.19
CA SER A 16 21.61 1.66 -15.54
C SER A 16 21.84 3.10 -16.02
N ASP A 17 20.98 4.04 -15.64
CA ASP A 17 21.07 5.46 -15.98
C ASP A 17 20.24 6.29 -14.98
N GLY A 18 20.30 7.61 -15.10
CA GLY A 18 19.55 8.57 -14.30
C GLY A 18 20.35 9.13 -13.12
N ARG A 19 19.63 9.68 -12.14
CA ARG A 19 20.21 10.36 -10.98
C ARG A 19 19.44 10.05 -9.71
N ILE A 20 20.17 9.76 -8.63
CA ILE A 20 19.64 9.60 -7.27
C ILE A 20 20.36 10.61 -6.39
N GLN A 21 19.60 11.47 -5.71
CA GLN A 21 20.14 12.47 -4.79
C GLN A 21 19.28 12.58 -3.54
N LEU A 22 19.90 13.04 -2.46
CA LEU A 22 19.24 13.47 -1.23
C LEU A 22 19.72 14.89 -0.94
N ASP A 23 18.78 15.84 -0.89
CA ASP A 23 19.08 17.27 -0.85
C ASP A 23 20.09 17.63 -1.97
N ASP A 24 21.21 18.28 -1.63
CA ASP A 24 22.27 18.63 -2.57
C ASP A 24 23.26 17.48 -2.84
N ARG A 25 23.12 16.36 -2.13
CA ARG A 25 24.08 15.25 -2.18
C ARG A 25 23.66 14.21 -3.21
N VAL A 26 24.44 14.10 -4.28
CA VAL A 26 24.28 13.06 -5.30
C VAL A 26 24.80 11.72 -4.78
N PHE A 27 23.94 10.71 -4.79
CA PHE A 27 24.31 9.32 -4.50
C PHE A 27 24.67 8.55 -5.76
N PHE A 28 23.99 8.82 -6.86
CA PHE A 28 24.25 8.22 -8.16
C PHE A 28 23.97 9.23 -9.28
N ASP A 29 24.81 9.27 -10.30
CA ASP A 29 24.59 10.02 -11.55
C ASP A 29 25.31 9.31 -12.70
N GLY A 30 24.54 8.74 -13.63
CA GLY A 30 25.06 8.01 -14.78
C GLY A 30 25.88 8.88 -15.74
N ALA A 31 25.49 10.15 -15.92
CA ALA A 31 26.17 11.08 -16.81
C ALA A 31 27.49 11.59 -16.21
N GLN A 32 27.52 11.81 -14.89
CA GLN A 32 28.70 12.28 -14.17
C GLN A 32 29.58 11.14 -13.65
N ARG A 33 29.20 9.88 -13.87
CA ARG A 33 29.88 8.68 -13.37
C ARG A 33 30.08 8.70 -11.85
N VAL A 34 29.07 9.17 -11.13
CA VAL A 34 29.03 9.17 -9.67
C VAL A 34 28.28 7.94 -9.21
N ASP A 35 28.87 7.14 -8.32
CA ASP A 35 28.18 6.07 -7.60
C ASP A 35 28.77 5.93 -6.20
N LEU A 36 28.05 6.44 -5.21
CA LEU A 36 28.45 6.34 -3.81
C LEU A 36 28.11 4.94 -3.27
N PRO A 37 29.06 4.27 -2.59
CA PRO A 37 28.77 2.98 -1.98
C PRO A 37 27.82 3.15 -0.78
N VAL A 38 27.13 2.07 -0.43
CA VAL A 38 26.05 2.02 0.58
C VAL A 38 26.44 2.71 1.89
N GLU A 39 27.63 2.41 2.42
CA GLU A 39 28.12 2.94 3.69
C GLU A 39 28.31 4.46 3.69
N GLN A 40 28.54 5.06 2.52
CA GLN A 40 28.69 6.50 2.37
C GLN A 40 27.34 7.21 2.26
N ARG A 41 26.29 6.54 1.74
CA ARG A 41 24.94 7.14 1.60
C ARG A 41 24.28 7.45 2.95
N SER A 42 24.68 6.74 4.01
CA SER A 42 24.22 6.99 5.39
C SER A 42 22.70 6.90 5.58
N LEU A 43 22.04 6.03 4.81
CA LEU A 43 20.61 5.74 4.90
C LEU A 43 20.34 4.61 5.89
N GLY A 44 19.25 4.70 6.64
CA GLY A 44 18.76 3.60 7.47
C GLY A 44 18.10 2.55 6.58
N LEU A 45 18.48 1.28 6.70
CA LEU A 45 17.89 0.20 5.90
C LEU A 45 17.37 -0.93 6.79
N VAL A 46 16.11 -1.31 6.57
CA VAL A 46 15.45 -2.44 7.21
C VAL A 46 15.04 -3.45 6.13
N PHE A 47 15.57 -4.66 6.25
CA PHE A 47 15.29 -5.76 5.32
C PHE A 47 14.08 -6.59 5.76
N GLN A 48 13.44 -7.24 4.80
CA GLN A 48 12.33 -8.17 5.00
C GLN A 48 12.62 -9.23 6.07
N SER A 49 13.80 -9.89 6.05
CA SER A 49 14.16 -10.95 7.01
C SER A 49 14.71 -10.45 8.36
N TYR A 50 14.60 -9.13 8.64
CA TYR A 50 15.23 -8.40 9.75
C TYR A 50 16.77 -8.44 9.77
N ALA A 51 17.39 -9.47 9.20
CA ALA A 51 18.84 -9.67 9.11
C ALA A 51 19.57 -9.47 10.46
N LEU A 52 18.95 -9.90 11.57
CA LEU A 52 19.58 -9.84 12.90
C LEU A 52 20.66 -10.93 13.01
N TRP A 53 21.79 -10.60 13.62
CA TRP A 53 22.81 -11.60 13.94
C TRP A 53 22.35 -12.43 15.14
N PRO A 54 22.09 -13.74 14.97
CA PRO A 54 21.46 -14.56 16.00
C PRO A 54 22.38 -14.81 17.21
N HIS A 55 23.69 -14.69 17.00
CA HIS A 55 24.75 -14.90 18.00
C HIS A 55 25.18 -13.61 18.70
N ARG A 56 24.50 -12.48 18.46
CA ARG A 56 24.77 -11.18 19.09
C ARG A 56 23.58 -10.75 19.92
N THR A 57 23.83 -10.01 20.99
CA THR A 57 22.77 -9.42 21.80
C THR A 57 22.00 -8.36 21.02
N VAL A 58 20.85 -7.94 21.54
CA VAL A 58 20.06 -6.82 21.00
C VAL A 58 20.92 -5.54 20.94
N ALA A 59 21.61 -5.21 22.03
CA ALA A 59 22.50 -4.05 22.08
C ALA A 59 23.63 -4.13 21.04
N ASP A 60 24.21 -5.32 20.83
CA ASP A 60 25.24 -5.51 19.81
C ASP A 60 24.71 -5.42 18.38
N ASN A 61 23.50 -5.94 18.13
CA ASN A 61 22.83 -5.81 16.84
C ASN A 61 22.60 -4.33 16.51
N VAL A 62 22.05 -3.57 17.45
CA VAL A 62 21.78 -2.14 17.26
C VAL A 62 23.07 -1.34 17.15
N GLY A 63 24.06 -1.58 18.02
CA GLY A 63 25.31 -0.81 18.06
C GLY A 63 26.31 -1.10 16.94
N TYR A 64 26.12 -2.14 16.13
CA TYR A 64 27.10 -2.57 15.14
C TYR A 64 27.47 -1.47 14.13
N GLY A 65 26.48 -0.72 13.64
CA GLY A 65 26.73 0.39 12.71
C GLY A 65 27.59 1.52 13.31
N LEU A 66 27.44 1.78 14.62
CA LEU A 66 28.27 2.77 15.32
C LEU A 66 29.71 2.30 15.50
N LYS A 67 29.93 0.99 15.72
CA LYS A 67 31.26 0.37 15.79
C LYS A 67 32.01 0.54 14.46
N LEU A 68 31.35 0.27 13.33
CA LEU A 68 31.93 0.47 11.99
C LEU A 68 32.28 1.93 11.71
N ARG A 69 31.46 2.87 12.21
CA ARG A 69 31.70 4.31 12.12
C ARG A 69 32.71 4.85 13.14
N ARG A 70 33.37 3.97 13.92
CA ARG A 70 34.40 4.30 14.91
C ARG A 70 33.92 5.32 15.97
N VAL A 71 32.64 5.30 16.33
CA VAL A 71 32.09 6.13 17.41
C VAL A 71 32.71 5.71 18.75
N ALA A 72 33.00 6.65 19.66
CA ALA A 72 33.60 6.33 20.95
C ALA A 72 32.74 5.37 21.79
N PRO A 73 33.32 4.41 22.55
CA PRO A 73 32.55 3.38 23.25
C PRO A 73 31.46 3.89 24.20
N ALA A 74 31.74 4.96 24.96
CA ALA A 74 30.76 5.58 25.85
C ALA A 74 29.56 6.15 25.08
N GLU A 75 29.83 6.81 23.95
CA GLU A 75 28.80 7.36 23.08
C GLU A 75 28.01 6.27 22.35
N GLN A 76 28.65 5.15 21.98
CA GLN A 76 27.95 3.99 21.44
C GLN A 76 26.92 3.46 22.44
N LYS A 77 27.33 3.21 23.68
CA LYS A 77 26.43 2.70 24.72
C LYS A 77 25.25 3.64 24.94
N ARG A 78 25.50 4.95 25.00
CA ARG A 78 24.45 5.97 25.16
C ARG A 78 23.46 5.94 24.00
N ARG A 79 23.91 6.00 22.74
CA ARG A 79 23.03 6.00 21.56
C ARG A 79 22.24 4.71 21.40
N VAL A 80 22.88 3.56 21.66
CA VAL A 80 22.20 2.27 21.64
C VAL A 80 21.09 2.24 22.68
N GLN A 81 21.37 2.66 23.91
CA GLN A 81 20.36 2.69 24.96
C GLN A 81 19.20 3.64 24.59
N THR A 82 19.50 4.86 24.13
CA THR A 82 18.48 5.81 23.68
C THR A 82 17.59 5.24 22.57
N ALA A 83 18.19 4.61 21.55
CA ALA A 83 17.43 3.99 20.47
C ALA A 83 16.56 2.82 20.97
N LEU A 84 17.10 1.98 21.87
CA LEU A 84 16.33 0.88 22.45
C LEU A 84 15.17 1.39 23.32
N ASP A 85 15.39 2.42 24.12
CA ASP A 85 14.37 3.01 24.98
C ASP A 85 13.24 3.64 24.15
N GLN A 86 13.57 4.37 23.08
CA GLN A 86 12.59 4.92 22.13
C GLN A 86 11.68 3.86 21.52
N LEU A 87 12.19 2.63 21.32
CA LEU A 87 11.41 1.52 20.78
C LEU A 87 10.82 0.58 21.86
N GLY A 88 10.95 0.94 23.14
CA GLY A 88 10.46 0.14 24.26
C GLY A 88 11.23 -1.17 24.49
N LEU A 89 12.47 -1.25 24.00
CA LEU A 89 13.35 -2.42 24.04
C LEU A 89 14.50 -2.32 25.06
N GLY A 90 14.60 -1.22 25.83
CA GLY A 90 15.70 -0.98 26.76
C GLY A 90 15.96 -2.15 27.72
N HIS A 91 14.89 -2.74 28.26
CA HIS A 91 14.94 -3.88 29.18
C HIS A 91 15.35 -5.22 28.51
N LEU A 92 15.48 -5.25 27.18
CA LEU A 92 15.83 -6.43 26.39
C LEU A 92 17.24 -6.34 25.79
N ALA A 93 18.02 -5.31 26.13
CA ALA A 93 19.33 -5.03 25.55
C ALA A 93 20.30 -6.23 25.55
N GLU A 94 20.28 -7.06 26.61
CA GLU A 94 21.16 -8.21 26.78
C GLU A 94 20.61 -9.51 26.18
N ARG A 95 19.36 -9.52 25.71
CA ARG A 95 18.73 -10.69 25.09
C ARG A 95 19.32 -10.96 23.71
N PHE A 96 19.18 -12.19 23.24
CA PHE A 96 19.49 -12.61 21.88
C PHE A 96 18.22 -12.67 21.01
N PRO A 97 18.31 -12.52 19.68
CA PRO A 97 17.13 -12.51 18.80
C PRO A 97 16.17 -13.69 18.96
N HIS A 98 16.68 -14.89 19.22
CA HIS A 98 15.86 -16.09 19.41
C HIS A 98 15.01 -16.07 20.70
N GLN A 99 15.28 -15.13 21.61
CA GLN A 99 14.53 -14.93 22.85
C GLN A 99 13.43 -13.86 22.71
N LEU A 100 13.24 -13.32 21.50
CA LEU A 100 12.32 -12.21 21.21
C LEU A 100 11.14 -12.68 20.37
N SER A 101 9.98 -12.05 20.55
CA SER A 101 8.85 -12.19 19.63
C SER A 101 9.17 -11.57 18.26
N GLY A 102 8.41 -11.94 17.22
CA GLY A 102 8.59 -11.38 15.87
C GLY A 102 8.50 -9.85 15.83
N GLY A 103 7.53 -9.26 16.56
CA GLY A 103 7.40 -7.81 16.69
C GLY A 103 8.57 -7.16 17.44
N GLN A 104 9.13 -7.82 18.46
CA GLN A 104 10.33 -7.34 19.14
C GLN A 104 11.56 -7.39 18.22
N GLN A 105 11.76 -8.46 17.46
CA GLN A 105 12.86 -8.56 16.48
C GLN A 105 12.77 -7.46 15.42
N GLN A 106 11.56 -7.18 14.92
CA GLN A 106 11.32 -6.09 14.00
C GLN A 106 11.74 -4.74 14.59
N ARG A 107 11.32 -4.45 15.83
CA ARG A 107 11.73 -3.23 16.53
C ARG A 107 13.25 -3.15 16.69
N VAL A 108 13.93 -4.27 16.96
CA VAL A 108 15.41 -4.30 17.01
C VAL A 108 16.02 -3.94 15.66
N ALA A 109 15.47 -4.44 14.55
CA ALA A 109 15.95 -4.12 13.21
C ALA A 109 15.78 -2.63 12.87
N ILE A 110 14.65 -2.02 13.28
CA ILE A 110 14.38 -0.59 13.13
C ILE A 110 15.32 0.23 14.02
N ALA A 111 15.50 -0.15 15.29
CA ALA A 111 16.44 0.50 16.20
C ALA A 111 17.87 0.51 15.61
N ARG A 112 18.30 -0.60 14.99
CA ARG A 112 19.59 -0.68 14.31
C ARG A 112 19.71 0.28 13.12
N ALA A 113 18.63 0.49 12.37
CA ALA A 113 18.61 1.45 11.28
C ALA A 113 18.65 2.91 11.79
N LEU A 114 18.02 3.18 12.93
CA LEU A 114 17.89 4.54 13.49
C LEU A 114 19.05 4.99 14.39
N VAL A 115 19.86 4.07 14.92
CA VAL A 115 20.85 4.35 15.97
C VAL A 115 21.87 5.45 15.63
N TYR A 116 22.15 5.67 14.34
CA TYR A 116 23.08 6.70 13.86
C TYR A 116 22.37 7.92 13.27
N ASN A 117 21.06 8.06 13.51
CA ASN A 117 20.20 9.16 13.09
C ASN A 117 20.25 9.42 11.57
N PRO A 118 19.83 8.46 10.74
CA PRO A 118 19.84 8.62 9.29
C PRO A 118 18.82 9.69 8.85
N PRO A 119 19.08 10.41 7.74
CA PRO A 119 18.13 11.38 7.19
C PRO A 119 16.92 10.71 6.54
N VAL A 120 17.06 9.47 6.05
CA VAL A 120 15.99 8.69 5.43
C VAL A 120 16.07 7.24 5.92
N ILE A 121 14.90 6.65 6.20
CA ILE A 121 14.75 5.20 6.45
C ILE A 121 14.13 4.50 5.24
N LEU A 122 14.74 3.40 4.82
CA LEU A 122 14.32 2.52 3.75
C LEU A 122 13.78 1.22 4.37
N LEU A 123 12.55 0.87 4.03
CA LEU A 123 11.85 -0.28 4.60
C LEU A 123 11.42 -1.23 3.47
N ASP A 124 12.02 -2.42 3.40
CA ASP A 124 11.68 -3.43 2.39
C ASP A 124 10.81 -4.51 3.02
N GLU A 125 9.49 -4.43 2.77
CA GLU A 125 8.45 -5.30 3.35
C GLU A 125 8.55 -5.45 4.88
N PRO A 126 8.52 -4.34 5.64
CA PRO A 126 8.88 -4.36 7.05
C PRO A 126 7.93 -5.19 7.93
N LEU A 127 6.69 -5.45 7.48
CA LEU A 127 5.65 -6.12 8.27
C LEU A 127 5.28 -7.54 7.76
N SER A 128 5.93 -8.04 6.70
CA SER A 128 5.50 -9.24 5.99
C SER A 128 5.63 -10.54 6.80
N ASN A 129 6.56 -10.58 7.76
CA ASN A 129 6.78 -11.75 8.63
C ASN A 129 5.86 -11.80 9.86
N LEU A 130 4.91 -10.86 10.00
CA LEU A 130 3.97 -10.82 11.12
C LEU A 130 2.62 -11.41 10.72
N ASP A 131 1.93 -12.05 11.68
CA ASP A 131 0.53 -12.42 11.50
C ASP A 131 -0.38 -11.19 11.39
N ALA A 132 -1.64 -11.40 10.97
CA ALA A 132 -2.56 -10.32 10.69
C ALA A 132 -2.80 -9.37 11.87
N LYS A 133 -2.90 -9.89 13.10
CA LYS A 133 -3.17 -9.08 14.29
C LYS A 133 -1.95 -8.24 14.66
N LEU A 134 -0.78 -8.87 14.75
CA LEU A 134 0.47 -8.18 15.04
C LEU A 134 0.83 -7.16 13.95
N ARG A 135 0.48 -7.44 12.70
CA ARG A 135 0.71 -6.54 11.56
C ARG A 135 -0.09 -5.24 11.70
N GLU A 136 -1.33 -5.29 12.14
CA GLU A 136 -2.16 -4.10 12.35
C GLU A 136 -1.56 -3.19 13.44
N GLU A 137 -1.23 -3.77 14.59
CA GLU A 137 -0.59 -3.05 15.70
C GLU A 137 0.78 -2.47 15.29
N ALA A 138 1.59 -3.25 14.58
CA ALA A 138 2.90 -2.83 14.09
C ALA A 138 2.79 -1.69 13.06
N ARG A 139 1.74 -1.68 12.24
CA ARG A 139 1.48 -0.63 11.26
C ARG A 139 1.24 0.73 11.92
N ALA A 140 0.34 0.76 12.90
CA ALA A 140 0.02 1.97 13.66
C ALA A 140 1.26 2.49 14.40
N TRP A 141 1.97 1.58 15.09
CA TRP A 141 3.20 1.90 15.79
C TRP A 141 4.29 2.47 14.86
N LEU A 142 4.51 1.86 13.68
CA LEU A 142 5.53 2.31 12.74
C LEU A 142 5.20 3.69 12.15
N ARG A 143 3.92 3.95 11.85
CA ARG A 143 3.46 5.27 11.40
C ARG A 143 3.70 6.33 12.48
N GLU A 144 3.33 6.05 13.73
CA GLU A 144 3.55 6.94 14.87
C GLU A 144 5.04 7.23 15.07
N LEU A 145 5.91 6.22 14.97
CA LEU A 145 7.35 6.38 15.07
C LEU A 145 7.91 7.31 13.97
N ILE A 146 7.52 7.10 12.72
CA ILE A 146 7.99 7.93 11.59
C ILE A 146 7.57 9.39 11.77
N VAL A 147 6.30 9.62 12.16
CA VAL A 147 5.75 10.96 12.35
C VAL A 147 6.40 11.66 13.54
N SER A 148 6.49 10.99 14.69
CA SER A 148 7.06 11.57 15.92
C SER A 148 8.54 11.91 15.79
N LEU A 149 9.30 11.16 14.99
CA LEU A 149 10.71 11.42 14.72
C LEU A 149 10.94 12.37 13.53
N GLY A 150 9.90 12.74 12.78
CA GLY A 150 10.02 13.59 11.60
C GLY A 150 10.89 12.99 10.49
N LEU A 151 10.88 11.67 10.35
CA LEU A 151 11.75 10.96 9.42
C LEU A 151 11.16 10.93 8.01
N SER A 152 12.00 11.07 6.99
CA SER A 152 11.65 10.68 5.63
C SER A 152 11.74 9.15 5.50
N ALA A 153 10.68 8.51 5.01
CA ALA A 153 10.62 7.06 4.87
C ALA A 153 10.25 6.63 3.44
N LEU A 154 11.02 5.70 2.87
CA LEU A 154 10.67 5.00 1.64
C LEU A 154 10.32 3.54 1.98
N CYS A 155 9.04 3.20 1.88
CA CYS A 155 8.54 1.87 2.19
C CYS A 155 8.15 1.12 0.92
N VAL A 156 8.58 -0.13 0.81
CA VAL A 156 8.12 -1.10 -0.20
C VAL A 156 7.25 -2.12 0.48
N THR A 157 6.05 -2.32 -0.06
CA THR A 157 5.12 -3.39 0.37
C THR A 157 4.37 -3.93 -0.83
N HIS A 158 3.85 -5.16 -0.69
CA HIS A 158 2.88 -5.74 -1.60
C HIS A 158 1.44 -5.70 -1.03
N ASP A 159 1.28 -5.27 0.23
CA ASP A 159 -0.01 -5.14 0.90
C ASP A 159 -0.59 -3.73 0.68
N GLN A 160 -1.78 -3.67 0.11
CA GLN A 160 -2.48 -2.42 -0.21
C GLN A 160 -2.86 -1.65 1.05
N THR A 161 -3.30 -2.36 2.08
CA THR A 161 -3.76 -1.79 3.35
C THR A 161 -2.59 -1.15 4.09
N GLU A 162 -1.41 -1.77 4.05
CA GLU A 162 -0.18 -1.19 4.58
C GLU A 162 0.19 0.11 3.85
N ALA A 163 0.22 0.08 2.51
CA ALA A 163 0.55 1.25 1.71
C ALA A 163 -0.43 2.40 1.97
N MET A 164 -1.74 2.11 2.03
CA MET A 164 -2.76 3.13 2.27
C MET A 164 -2.72 3.74 3.67
N ALA A 165 -2.43 2.95 4.71
CA ALA A 165 -2.48 3.43 6.08
C ALA A 165 -1.15 4.00 6.61
N MET A 166 -0.01 3.69 5.98
CA MET A 166 1.29 4.18 6.44
C MET A 166 1.85 5.35 5.65
N SER A 167 1.43 5.53 4.40
CA SER A 167 2.11 6.43 3.46
C SER A 167 1.37 7.74 3.24
N ASP A 168 2.10 8.84 3.19
CA ASP A 168 1.58 10.15 2.75
C ASP A 168 1.34 10.17 1.24
N ARG A 169 2.22 9.49 0.49
CA ARG A 169 2.13 9.29 -0.95
C ARG A 169 2.48 7.86 -1.32
N ILE A 170 1.82 7.33 -2.34
CA ILE A 170 2.03 5.98 -2.88
C ILE A 170 2.52 6.12 -4.33
N LEU A 171 3.54 5.34 -4.67
CA LEU A 171 3.95 5.11 -6.06
C LEU A 171 3.53 3.69 -6.42
N LEU A 172 2.52 3.55 -7.28
CA LEU A 172 2.10 2.27 -7.82
C LEU A 172 2.96 1.92 -9.03
N LEU A 173 3.66 0.78 -8.97
CA LEU A 173 4.51 0.31 -10.06
C LEU A 173 3.89 -0.90 -10.75
N ARG A 174 3.90 -0.87 -12.09
CA ARG A 174 3.54 -1.99 -12.96
C ARG A 174 4.63 -2.21 -14.01
N ASN A 175 5.14 -3.44 -14.12
CA ASN A 175 6.16 -3.82 -15.10
C ASN A 175 7.38 -2.87 -15.15
N GLY A 176 7.80 -2.36 -13.98
CA GLY A 176 8.96 -1.47 -13.86
C GLY A 176 8.68 0.01 -14.17
N ARG A 177 7.43 0.38 -14.49
CA ARG A 177 7.01 1.77 -14.72
C ARG A 177 6.08 2.23 -13.59
N ILE A 178 6.08 3.53 -13.33
CA ILE A 178 5.08 4.16 -12.46
C ILE A 178 3.76 4.15 -13.23
N GLU A 179 2.78 3.44 -12.69
CA GLU A 179 1.42 3.40 -13.21
C GLU A 179 0.65 4.66 -12.76
N GLN A 180 0.74 4.96 -11.47
CA GLN A 180 0.11 6.12 -10.86
C GLN A 180 0.85 6.49 -9.56
N GLU A 181 0.85 7.78 -9.24
CA GLU A 181 1.32 8.30 -7.96
C GLU A 181 0.34 9.34 -7.41
N GLY A 182 0.32 9.49 -6.09
CA GLY A 182 -0.63 10.35 -5.39
C GLY A 182 -0.79 9.97 -3.93
N THR A 183 -1.73 10.62 -3.25
CA THR A 183 -2.14 10.25 -1.89
C THR A 183 -2.92 8.93 -1.89
N PRO A 184 -3.01 8.21 -0.75
CA PRO A 184 -3.85 7.03 -0.63
C PRO A 184 -5.30 7.25 -1.10
N ALA A 185 -5.90 8.39 -0.72
CA ALA A 185 -7.27 8.74 -1.09
C ALA A 185 -7.44 8.94 -2.61
N GLU A 186 -6.48 9.59 -3.27
CA GLU A 186 -6.49 9.80 -4.72
C GLU A 186 -6.34 8.48 -5.48
N LEU A 187 -5.41 7.60 -5.09
CA LEU A 187 -5.25 6.30 -5.75
C LEU A 187 -6.48 5.42 -5.58
N TYR A 188 -7.13 5.48 -4.40
CA TYR A 188 -8.28 4.66 -4.09
C TYR A 188 -9.57 5.15 -4.77
N GLY A 189 -9.85 6.45 -4.67
CA GLY A 189 -11.10 7.08 -5.12
C GLY A 189 -11.06 7.73 -6.51
N ALA A 190 -9.88 7.93 -7.08
CA ALA A 190 -9.72 8.46 -8.44
C ALA A 190 -8.63 7.69 -9.22
N PRO A 191 -8.83 6.37 -9.45
CA PRO A 191 -7.90 5.59 -10.27
C PRO A 191 -7.89 6.10 -11.71
N ARG A 192 -6.68 6.28 -12.28
CA ARG A 192 -6.46 6.77 -13.65
C ARG A 192 -6.41 5.65 -14.69
N SER A 193 -6.34 4.40 -14.26
CA SER A 193 -6.35 3.24 -15.14
C SER A 193 -7.14 2.10 -14.52
N LEU A 194 -7.61 1.19 -15.36
CA LEU A 194 -8.27 -0.04 -14.91
C LEU A 194 -7.37 -0.82 -13.96
N TYR A 195 -6.07 -0.89 -14.25
CA TYR A 195 -5.11 -1.58 -13.38
C TYR A 195 -5.05 -0.95 -11.99
N THR A 196 -4.98 0.38 -11.88
CA THR A 196 -4.99 1.03 -10.56
C THR A 196 -6.32 0.79 -9.84
N ALA A 197 -7.44 0.84 -10.56
CA ALA A 197 -8.75 0.54 -9.97
C ALA A 197 -8.77 -0.88 -9.41
N GLU A 198 -8.36 -1.88 -10.18
CA GLU A 198 -8.29 -3.29 -9.78
C GLU A 198 -7.30 -3.55 -8.65
N PHE A 199 -6.14 -2.88 -8.68
CA PHE A 199 -5.08 -3.10 -7.71
C PHE A 199 -5.41 -2.50 -6.34
N MET A 200 -6.15 -1.41 -6.24
CA MET A 200 -6.29 -0.67 -4.96
C MET A 200 -7.40 -1.19 -4.04
N GLY A 201 -8.25 -2.12 -4.47
CA GLY A 201 -9.34 -2.60 -3.62
C GLY A 201 -10.29 -3.59 -4.29
N SER A 202 -11.28 -4.05 -3.53
CA SER A 202 -12.30 -4.99 -4.00
C SER A 202 -13.33 -4.29 -4.87
N ASN A 203 -13.50 -4.75 -6.11
CA ASN A 203 -14.43 -4.17 -7.07
C ASN A 203 -15.45 -5.16 -7.60
N ASN A 204 -16.61 -4.64 -7.99
CA ASN A 204 -17.39 -5.23 -9.07
C ASN A 204 -16.84 -4.74 -10.40
N ARG A 205 -16.78 -5.66 -11.37
CA ARG A 205 -16.40 -5.39 -12.74
C ARG A 205 -17.53 -5.86 -13.64
N ILE A 206 -18.00 -4.97 -14.48
CA ILE A 206 -19.16 -5.22 -15.32
C ILE A 206 -18.77 -4.90 -16.75
N ASP A 207 -18.72 -5.92 -17.58
CA ASP A 207 -18.45 -5.77 -19.00
C ASP A 207 -19.69 -5.19 -19.69
N ALA A 208 -19.48 -4.19 -20.54
CA ALA A 208 -20.56 -3.41 -21.14
C ALA A 208 -20.15 -2.82 -22.49
N ARG A 209 -21.11 -2.19 -23.16
CA ARG A 209 -20.86 -1.28 -24.29
C ARG A 209 -21.26 0.13 -23.96
N VAL A 210 -20.53 1.09 -24.51
CA VAL A 210 -20.84 2.51 -24.37
C VAL A 210 -22.10 2.83 -25.19
N ALA A 211 -23.22 3.12 -24.52
CA ALA A 211 -24.47 3.47 -25.18
C ALA A 211 -24.54 4.97 -25.50
N ALA A 212 -24.11 5.81 -24.55
CA ALA A 212 -24.12 7.27 -24.70
C ALA A 212 -22.99 7.92 -23.89
N ILE A 213 -22.61 9.13 -24.28
CA ILE A 213 -21.60 9.96 -23.63
C ILE A 213 -22.19 11.36 -23.41
N ASP A 214 -22.09 11.86 -22.19
CA ASP A 214 -22.56 13.17 -21.75
C ASP A 214 -21.49 13.82 -20.85
N GLY A 215 -20.61 14.62 -21.46
CA GLY A 215 -19.45 15.18 -20.79
C GLY A 215 -18.51 14.10 -20.25
N GLU A 216 -18.23 14.14 -18.94
CA GLU A 216 -17.43 13.13 -18.25
C GLU A 216 -18.23 11.88 -17.85
N CYS A 217 -19.55 11.89 -18.03
CA CYS A 217 -20.41 10.76 -17.71
C CYS A 217 -20.66 9.90 -18.95
N VAL A 218 -20.61 8.59 -18.79
CA VAL A 218 -20.96 7.63 -19.83
C VAL A 218 -22.06 6.70 -19.35
N THR A 219 -22.99 6.38 -20.25
CA THR A 219 -23.98 5.33 -20.03
C THR A 219 -23.44 4.06 -20.66
N LEU A 220 -23.23 3.06 -19.83
CA LEU A 220 -22.84 1.71 -20.20
C LEU A 220 -24.08 0.82 -20.22
N ALA A 221 -24.25 0.05 -21.28
CA ALA A 221 -25.39 -0.86 -21.43
C ALA A 221 -24.93 -2.31 -21.62
N GLY A 222 -25.73 -3.23 -21.10
CA GLY A 222 -25.66 -4.66 -21.39
C GLY A 222 -27.06 -5.23 -21.61
N ASP A 223 -27.24 -6.53 -21.38
CA ASP A 223 -28.51 -7.21 -21.64
C ASP A 223 -29.64 -6.76 -20.69
N GLY A 224 -30.37 -5.72 -21.11
CA GLY A 224 -31.54 -5.20 -20.40
C GLY A 224 -31.24 -4.29 -19.21
N TRP A 225 -30.01 -3.80 -19.08
CA TRP A 225 -29.60 -2.89 -18.01
C TRP A 225 -28.71 -1.76 -18.53
N GLU A 226 -28.75 -0.64 -17.82
CA GLU A 226 -27.88 0.52 -18.04
C GLU A 226 -27.27 0.99 -16.72
N ILE A 227 -25.99 1.36 -16.76
CA ILE A 227 -25.26 1.95 -15.65
C ILE A 227 -24.55 3.22 -16.13
N ARG A 228 -24.74 4.32 -15.39
CA ARG A 228 -23.98 5.56 -15.56
C ARG A 228 -22.70 5.51 -14.75
N ALA A 229 -21.60 5.94 -15.36
CA ALA A 229 -20.28 5.97 -14.73
C ALA A 229 -19.50 7.21 -15.18
N LEU A 230 -18.44 7.56 -14.44
CA LEU A 230 -17.47 8.55 -14.87
C LEU A 230 -16.44 7.91 -15.81
N ALA A 231 -16.26 8.48 -16.99
CA ALA A 231 -15.22 8.05 -17.92
C ALA A 231 -13.82 8.33 -17.34
N ARG A 232 -12.96 7.31 -17.35
CA ARG A 232 -11.54 7.45 -17.03
C ARG A 232 -10.64 7.38 -18.25
N ASP A 233 -11.15 6.82 -19.34
CA ASP A 233 -10.53 6.78 -20.66
C ASP A 233 -11.32 7.61 -21.67
N THR A 234 -10.71 7.91 -22.81
CA THR A 234 -11.46 8.41 -23.98
C THR A 234 -12.26 7.27 -24.58
N LEU A 235 -13.58 7.35 -24.48
CA LEU A 235 -14.52 6.34 -24.95
C LEU A 235 -15.31 6.83 -26.16
N ALA A 236 -15.78 5.91 -27.00
CA ALA A 236 -16.67 6.19 -28.11
C ALA A 236 -17.97 5.36 -28.00
N PRO A 237 -19.13 5.87 -28.49
CA PRO A 237 -20.35 5.08 -28.56
C PRO A 237 -20.15 3.77 -29.34
N GLY A 238 -20.73 2.68 -28.83
CA GLY A 238 -20.60 1.33 -29.38
C GLY A 238 -19.32 0.59 -28.98
N GLN A 239 -18.35 1.26 -28.36
CA GLN A 239 -17.11 0.65 -27.89
C GLN A 239 -17.35 -0.30 -26.71
N ASP A 240 -16.61 -1.40 -26.65
CA ASP A 240 -16.57 -2.27 -25.47
C ASP A 240 -15.81 -1.57 -24.32
N ALA A 241 -16.42 -1.58 -23.14
CA ALA A 241 -15.92 -0.93 -21.93
C ALA A 241 -16.16 -1.82 -20.71
N GLN A 242 -15.57 -1.43 -19.58
CA GLN A 242 -15.80 -2.08 -18.30
C GLN A 242 -16.18 -1.03 -17.25
N ALA A 243 -17.34 -1.23 -16.61
CA ALA A 243 -17.74 -0.50 -15.43
C ALA A 243 -17.03 -1.10 -14.21
N VAL A 244 -16.48 -0.24 -13.36
CA VAL A 244 -15.80 -0.62 -12.13
C VAL A 244 -16.37 0.19 -10.98
N ILE A 245 -16.80 -0.49 -9.92
CA ILE A 245 -17.26 0.16 -8.69
C ILE A 245 -16.76 -0.64 -7.50
N ARG A 246 -16.36 0.07 -6.44
CA ARG A 246 -15.93 -0.55 -5.18
C ARG A 246 -17.11 -1.23 -4.48
N LEU A 247 -16.87 -2.36 -3.82
CA LEU A 247 -17.92 -3.11 -3.12
C LEU A 247 -18.65 -2.27 -2.05
N GLU A 248 -17.92 -1.42 -1.32
CA GLU A 248 -18.48 -0.53 -0.30
C GLU A 248 -19.24 0.67 -0.87
N ARG A 249 -19.12 0.93 -2.18
CA ARG A 249 -19.83 2.02 -2.87
C ARG A 249 -21.12 1.55 -3.53
N VAL A 250 -21.30 0.24 -3.71
CA VAL A 250 -22.60 -0.32 -4.12
C VAL A 250 -23.56 -0.24 -2.93
N GLN A 251 -24.70 0.41 -3.14
CA GLN A 251 -25.70 0.58 -2.08
C GLN A 251 -26.91 -0.32 -2.34
N VAL A 252 -27.54 -0.82 -1.28
CA VAL A 252 -28.84 -1.50 -1.40
C VAL A 252 -29.94 -0.49 -1.08
N ALA A 253 -30.82 -0.24 -2.04
CA ALA A 253 -31.87 0.76 -1.98
C ALA A 253 -33.27 0.13 -1.84
N ASP A 254 -34.23 0.90 -1.36
CA ASP A 254 -35.59 0.43 -1.07
C ASP A 254 -36.53 0.44 -2.29
N GLY A 255 -36.09 1.00 -3.43
CA GLY A 255 -36.96 1.17 -4.60
C GLY A 255 -36.22 1.55 -5.88
N PRO A 256 -36.95 1.67 -7.01
CA PRO A 256 -36.39 2.12 -8.27
C PRO A 256 -35.84 3.55 -8.15
N GLY A 257 -34.89 3.90 -9.01
CA GLY A 257 -34.21 5.19 -8.97
C GLY A 257 -33.15 5.31 -10.06
N ALA A 258 -32.50 6.46 -10.12
CA ALA A 258 -31.41 6.69 -11.06
C ALA A 258 -30.26 5.71 -10.78
N ASN A 259 -29.71 5.11 -11.85
CA ASN A 259 -28.56 4.21 -11.77
C ASN A 259 -28.74 3.01 -10.82
N ARG A 260 -29.97 2.45 -10.80
CA ARG A 260 -30.32 1.28 -9.99
C ARG A 260 -30.70 0.11 -10.86
N LEU A 261 -30.29 -1.09 -10.44
CA LEU A 261 -30.68 -2.35 -11.04
C LEU A 261 -31.45 -3.20 -10.03
N GLN A 262 -32.44 -3.95 -10.51
CA GLN A 262 -33.06 -4.98 -9.69
C GLN A 262 -32.21 -6.25 -9.79
N ALA A 263 -31.75 -6.75 -8.65
CA ALA A 263 -30.93 -7.95 -8.57
C ALA A 263 -31.44 -8.90 -7.49
N GLU A 264 -31.26 -10.19 -7.70
CA GLU A 264 -31.63 -11.23 -6.75
C GLU A 264 -30.50 -11.43 -5.74
N LEU A 265 -30.77 -11.19 -4.45
CA LEU A 265 -29.86 -11.51 -3.37
C LEU A 265 -29.82 -13.03 -3.17
N VAL A 266 -28.66 -13.61 -3.45
CA VAL A 266 -28.39 -15.05 -3.32
C VAL A 266 -28.05 -15.39 -1.87
N THR A 267 -27.15 -14.62 -1.25
CA THR A 267 -26.72 -14.86 0.12
C THR A 267 -26.19 -13.60 0.80
N SER A 268 -26.27 -13.59 2.13
CA SER A 268 -25.69 -12.59 3.03
C SER A 268 -24.68 -13.27 3.95
N MET A 269 -23.44 -12.79 3.95
CA MET A 269 -22.33 -13.35 4.71
C MET A 269 -21.84 -12.34 5.75
N TYR A 270 -21.74 -12.75 7.02
CA TYR A 270 -21.20 -11.89 8.07
C TYR A 270 -19.68 -12.02 8.13
N LEU A 271 -18.97 -10.89 8.03
CA LEU A 271 -17.51 -10.82 8.04
C LEU A 271 -16.94 -10.31 9.38
N GLY A 272 -17.77 -10.18 10.41
CA GLY A 272 -17.39 -9.70 11.73
C GLY A 272 -17.74 -8.23 11.98
N ASP A 273 -17.23 -7.30 11.18
CA ASP A 273 -17.53 -5.86 11.31
C ASP A 273 -18.61 -5.38 10.33
N ARG A 274 -18.88 -6.17 9.29
CA ARG A 274 -19.84 -5.87 8.22
C ARG A 274 -20.46 -7.12 7.62
N TRP A 275 -21.48 -6.92 6.81
CA TRP A 275 -22.07 -7.92 5.95
C TRP A 275 -21.58 -7.75 4.53
N GLU A 276 -21.42 -8.87 3.84
CA GLU A 276 -21.23 -8.93 2.41
C GLU A 276 -22.43 -9.61 1.77
N TYR A 277 -22.97 -8.97 0.74
CA TYR A 277 -24.13 -9.44 -0.01
C TYR A 277 -23.67 -9.89 -1.39
N LEU A 278 -24.15 -11.06 -1.84
CA LEU A 278 -23.96 -11.55 -3.20
C LEU A 278 -25.27 -11.51 -3.97
N PHE A 279 -25.28 -10.75 -5.06
CA PHE A 279 -26.42 -10.55 -5.95
C PHE A 279 -26.18 -11.16 -7.32
N HIS A 280 -27.26 -11.65 -7.95
CA HIS A 280 -27.31 -12.01 -9.36
C HIS A 280 -28.24 -11.06 -10.13
N CYS A 281 -27.80 -10.61 -11.30
CA CYS A 281 -28.61 -9.82 -12.23
C CYS A 281 -28.31 -10.31 -13.65
N GLY A 282 -29.17 -11.19 -14.18
CA GLY A 282 -28.82 -12.00 -15.35
C GLY A 282 -27.55 -12.83 -15.06
N ASP A 283 -26.56 -12.73 -15.94
CA ASP A 283 -25.26 -13.39 -15.78
C ASP A 283 -24.27 -12.63 -14.87
N MET A 284 -24.62 -11.41 -14.45
CA MET A 284 -23.76 -10.60 -13.58
C MET A 284 -23.78 -11.11 -12.14
N ARG A 285 -22.59 -11.28 -11.57
CA ARG A 285 -22.39 -11.50 -10.13
C ARG A 285 -21.89 -10.22 -9.48
N LEU A 286 -22.69 -9.67 -8.60
CA LEU A 286 -22.45 -8.37 -7.99
C LEU A 286 -22.35 -8.53 -6.47
N ARG A 287 -21.40 -7.83 -5.86
CA ARG A 287 -21.14 -7.85 -4.42
C ARG A 287 -21.34 -6.46 -3.85
N ALA A 288 -21.85 -6.37 -2.63
CA ALA A 288 -21.94 -5.11 -1.90
C ALA A 288 -21.67 -5.34 -0.42
N PHE A 289 -21.18 -4.31 0.27
CA PHE A 289 -21.10 -4.35 1.72
C PHE A 289 -22.30 -3.64 2.37
N GLY A 290 -22.61 -4.02 3.60
CA GLY A 290 -23.59 -3.32 4.42
C GLY A 290 -23.45 -3.65 5.91
N HIS A 291 -24.34 -3.07 6.73
CA HIS A 291 -24.23 -3.16 8.20
C HIS A 291 -25.30 -4.03 8.85
N VAL A 292 -26.29 -4.51 8.09
CA VAL A 292 -27.41 -5.30 8.60
C VAL A 292 -27.60 -6.58 7.79
N PRO A 293 -28.12 -7.68 8.37
CA PRO A 293 -28.50 -8.84 7.57
C PRO A 293 -29.61 -8.47 6.57
N ARG A 294 -29.58 -9.09 5.40
CA ARG A 294 -30.65 -8.98 4.40
C ARG A 294 -31.17 -10.36 4.01
N THR A 295 -32.48 -10.46 3.82
CA THR A 295 -33.15 -11.68 3.40
C THR A 295 -33.07 -11.86 1.89
N ALA A 296 -32.96 -13.12 1.44
CA ALA A 296 -32.97 -13.46 0.02
C ALA A 296 -34.21 -12.89 -0.69
N GLY A 297 -34.07 -12.62 -1.98
CA GLY A 297 -35.13 -12.05 -2.82
C GLY A 297 -34.63 -10.90 -3.69
N LYS A 298 -35.56 -10.20 -4.33
CA LYS A 298 -35.24 -9.07 -5.22
C LYS A 298 -34.98 -7.80 -4.42
N HIS A 299 -33.83 -7.18 -4.65
CA HIS A 299 -33.47 -5.88 -4.08
C HIS A 299 -33.08 -4.91 -5.21
N TRP A 300 -33.21 -3.63 -4.93
CA TRP A 300 -32.61 -2.60 -5.78
C TRP A 300 -31.17 -2.37 -5.31
N ILE A 301 -30.23 -2.46 -6.24
CA ILE A 301 -28.83 -2.10 -6.00
C ILE A 301 -28.51 -0.83 -6.78
N GLU A 302 -27.90 0.12 -6.10
CA GLU A 302 -27.54 1.42 -6.64
C GLU A 302 -26.04 1.50 -6.90
N PHE A 303 -25.71 2.07 -8.05
CA PHE A 303 -24.38 2.41 -8.46
C PHE A 303 -24.27 3.94 -8.42
N PRO A 304 -23.79 4.57 -7.34
CA PRO A 304 -23.62 6.02 -7.35
C PRO A 304 -22.70 6.43 -8.50
N THR A 305 -23.17 7.28 -9.41
CA THR A 305 -22.44 7.62 -10.66
C THR A 305 -21.03 8.13 -10.37
N ASN A 306 -20.86 8.93 -9.31
CA ASN A 306 -19.56 9.51 -8.93
C ASN A 306 -18.55 8.48 -8.41
N ASP A 307 -19.03 7.31 -7.97
CA ASP A 307 -18.21 6.21 -7.45
C ASP A 307 -18.08 5.04 -8.44
N CYS A 308 -18.73 5.14 -9.60
CA CYS A 308 -18.63 4.18 -10.69
C CYS A 308 -17.74 4.74 -11.80
N TRP A 309 -16.76 3.97 -12.25
CA TRP A 309 -15.81 4.38 -13.28
C TRP A 309 -15.96 3.51 -14.52
N ALA A 310 -15.80 4.11 -15.70
CA ALA A 310 -15.77 3.42 -16.96
C ALA A 310 -14.36 3.48 -17.57
N PHE A 311 -13.84 2.30 -17.91
CA PHE A 311 -12.56 2.14 -18.59
C PHE A 311 -12.77 1.49 -19.95
N ALA A 312 -11.92 1.84 -20.92
CA ALA A 312 -11.86 1.14 -22.19
C ALA A 312 -11.39 -0.30 -21.94
N LYS A 313 -12.05 -1.29 -22.55
CA LYS A 313 -11.48 -2.64 -22.56
C LYS A 313 -10.26 -2.62 -23.48
N ALA A 314 -9.09 -2.93 -22.95
CA ALA A 314 -7.94 -3.25 -23.79
C ALA A 314 -8.27 -4.54 -24.56
N GLY A 315 -8.13 -4.49 -25.88
CA GLY A 315 -8.23 -5.66 -26.76
C GLY A 315 -7.09 -6.63 -26.58
#